data_AF-A0A3D8VIM7-F1
#
_entry.id   AF-A0A3D8VIM7-F1
#
_cell.length_a   1.000
_cell.length_b   1.000
_cell.length_c   1.000
_cell.angle_alpha   90.00
_cell.angle_beta   90.00
_cell.angle_gamma   90.00
#
_symmetry.space_group_name_H-M   'P 1'
#
loop_
_entity.id
_entity.type
_entity.pdbx_description
1 polymer ?
#
loop_
_entity_poly.entity_id
_entity_poly.type
_entity_poly.pdbx_seq_one_letter_code
_entity_poly.pdbx_strand_id
1 'polypeptide(L)'
;MEPFQSHSIRQMTCFHSHQNVTAGLTTRQGGHSEAPFDSLNMGLHVSDKKDDVLKNRRAIAEEIGIPLSRWVIGEQVHGNEVASVDQRNAGAGTTSLQTAVSNVDGLITNEKKLVLGAFFADCVPLYFSDPESGWVGIAHAGWKGTVNGMAGKMIRALQEKGCKLEDIHSVIGPSIGMKHYEVDDHVISFIPENYKKECVMSKGKGKYQLDLKVLHRRMMIEEGLKEDHIQMTDLCTYEEEKTFYSHRRDQGSTGRMLGFITLRT
;
A
#
# COMPACT_ATOMS: atom_id res chain seq x y z
N MET A 1 1.24 19.19 -1.91
CA MET A 1 2.69 18.92 -1.85
C MET A 1 2.87 17.43 -2.02
N GLU A 2 3.84 16.99 -2.82
CA GLU A 2 4.11 15.56 -3.03
C GLU A 2 4.51 14.89 -1.69
N PRO A 3 3.72 13.93 -1.17
CA PRO A 3 3.99 13.30 0.13
C PRO A 3 5.15 12.30 0.12
N PHE A 4 5.53 11.74 -1.03
CA PHE A 4 6.65 10.80 -1.12
C PHE A 4 7.95 11.50 -1.51
N GLN A 5 8.96 11.39 -0.64
CA GLN A 5 10.30 11.93 -0.90
C GLN A 5 11.31 10.80 -0.99
N SER A 6 12.25 10.93 -1.93
CA SER A 6 13.36 9.98 -2.06
C SER A 6 14.17 9.95 -0.77
N HIS A 7 14.39 8.74 -0.23
CA HIS A 7 15.18 8.53 0.98
C HIS A 7 16.51 7.85 0.66
N SER A 8 16.46 6.82 -0.17
CA SER A 8 17.61 6.12 -0.73
C SER A 8 17.28 5.66 -2.14
N ILE A 9 18.24 5.04 -2.83
CA ILE A 9 17.96 4.39 -4.12
C ILE A 9 16.88 3.30 -3.98
N ARG A 10 16.74 2.69 -2.80
CA ARG A 10 15.84 1.57 -2.53
C ARG A 10 14.45 1.98 -2.05
N GLN A 11 14.25 3.19 -1.55
CA GLN A 11 12.97 3.58 -0.95
C GLN A 11 12.68 5.07 -0.98
N MET A 12 11.39 5.36 -1.03
CA MET A 12 10.78 6.66 -0.80
C MET A 12 10.02 6.62 0.52
N THR A 13 9.96 7.74 1.24
CA THR A 13 9.30 7.85 2.55
C THR A 13 8.19 8.88 2.52
N CYS A 14 7.21 8.73 3.42
CA CYS A 14 6.11 9.66 3.65
C CYS A 14 5.89 9.90 5.15
N PHE A 15 4.89 10.70 5.53
CA PHE A 15 4.61 11.09 6.93
C PHE A 15 5.76 11.85 7.62
N HIS A 16 6.48 12.71 6.90
CA HIS A 16 7.64 13.44 7.47
C HIS A 16 7.30 14.38 8.64
N SER A 17 6.03 14.77 8.79
CA SER A 17 5.54 15.55 9.93
C SER A 17 5.23 14.69 11.17
N HIS A 18 5.13 13.36 11.05
CA HIS A 18 4.80 12.46 12.17
C HIS A 18 6.10 11.87 12.75
N GLN A 19 6.64 12.50 13.79
CA GLN A 19 7.98 12.19 14.33
C GLN A 19 8.19 10.71 14.70
N ASN A 20 7.16 10.06 15.26
CA ASN A 20 7.23 8.68 15.72
C ASN A 20 6.88 7.64 14.65
N VAL A 21 6.53 8.07 13.43
CA VAL A 21 6.18 7.18 12.32
C VAL A 21 7.37 7.06 11.36
N THR A 22 7.52 5.87 10.80
CA THR A 22 8.34 5.62 9.62
C THR A 22 7.49 4.86 8.64
N ALA A 23 7.25 5.45 7.48
CA ALA A 23 6.41 4.87 6.44
C ALA A 23 7.01 5.16 5.07
N GLY A 24 6.76 4.28 4.11
CA GLY A 24 7.32 4.43 2.78
C GLY A 24 6.99 3.29 1.84
N LEU A 25 7.51 3.42 0.63
CA LEU A 25 7.42 2.43 -0.44
C LEU A 25 8.81 2.18 -0.99
N THR A 26 9.19 0.92 -1.15
CA THR A 26 10.44 0.59 -1.84
C THR A 26 10.36 0.92 -3.33
N THR A 27 11.48 1.24 -3.95
CA THR A 27 11.61 1.30 -5.41
C THR A 27 11.90 -0.11 -5.95
N ARG A 28 12.10 -0.23 -7.27
CA ARG A 28 12.62 -1.44 -7.90
C ARG A 28 14.16 -1.54 -7.89
N GLN A 29 14.88 -0.52 -7.41
CA GLN A 29 16.33 -0.41 -7.58
C GLN A 29 17.11 -0.88 -6.34
N GLY A 30 18.38 -1.25 -6.54
CA GLY A 30 19.33 -1.53 -5.47
C GLY A 30 19.19 -2.91 -4.81
N GLY A 31 18.56 -3.88 -5.49
CA GLY A 31 18.41 -5.24 -4.98
C GLY A 31 19.29 -6.29 -5.69
N HIS A 32 18.89 -7.54 -5.56
CA HIS A 32 19.64 -8.73 -5.98
C HIS A 32 18.92 -9.62 -7.00
N SER A 33 17.63 -9.38 -7.24
CA SER A 33 16.83 -10.17 -8.18
C SER A 33 17.27 -9.90 -9.63
N GLU A 34 17.17 -10.93 -10.46
CA GLU A 34 17.42 -10.86 -11.91
C GLU A 34 16.13 -10.50 -12.67
N ALA A 35 16.27 -10.13 -13.94
CA ALA A 35 15.12 -9.90 -14.81
C ALA A 35 14.21 -11.15 -14.86
N PRO A 36 12.87 -10.99 -14.85
CA PRO A 36 12.12 -9.74 -14.95
C PRO A 36 11.80 -9.06 -13.59
N PHE A 37 12.47 -9.47 -12.52
CA PHE A 37 12.27 -8.98 -11.16
C PHE A 37 13.36 -7.99 -10.74
N ASP A 38 14.11 -7.46 -11.72
CA ASP A 38 15.27 -6.63 -11.46
C ASP A 38 14.89 -5.28 -10.82
N SER A 39 15.49 -4.88 -9.71
CA SER A 39 16.47 -5.61 -8.87
C SER A 39 15.97 -5.87 -7.45
N LEU A 40 15.08 -5.04 -6.92
CA LEU A 40 14.63 -5.07 -5.53
C LEU A 40 13.21 -5.66 -5.40
N ASN A 41 12.98 -6.86 -5.91
CA ASN A 41 11.69 -7.52 -5.72
C ASN A 41 11.51 -7.97 -4.26
N MET A 42 10.37 -7.60 -3.68
CA MET A 42 10.02 -7.89 -2.29
C MET A 42 8.99 -9.02 -2.17
N GLY A 43 8.35 -9.44 -3.27
CA GLY A 43 7.27 -10.43 -3.28
C GLY A 43 7.78 -11.88 -3.38
N LEU A 44 7.38 -12.74 -2.44
CA LEU A 44 7.63 -14.19 -2.50
C LEU A 44 6.60 -14.96 -3.34
N HIS A 45 5.51 -14.31 -3.75
CA HIS A 45 4.39 -14.91 -4.49
C HIS A 45 4.50 -14.75 -6.01
N VAL A 46 5.59 -14.16 -6.48
CA VAL A 46 5.95 -14.10 -7.90
C VAL A 46 7.07 -15.11 -8.18
N SER A 47 7.27 -15.49 -9.44
CA SER A 47 8.20 -16.54 -9.85
C SER A 47 9.70 -16.17 -9.77
N ASP A 48 10.10 -15.43 -8.73
CA ASP A 48 11.47 -15.02 -8.46
C ASP A 48 12.20 -16.04 -7.56
N LYS A 49 13.54 -15.97 -7.54
CA LYS A 49 14.38 -16.78 -6.66
C LYS A 49 14.15 -16.34 -5.21
N LYS A 50 13.62 -17.25 -4.38
CA LYS A 50 13.35 -17.00 -2.95
C LYS A 50 14.53 -16.35 -2.23
N ASP A 51 15.75 -16.85 -2.45
CA ASP A 51 16.94 -16.35 -1.75
C ASP A 51 17.26 -14.89 -2.09
N ASP A 52 17.02 -14.45 -3.34
CA ASP A 52 17.25 -13.06 -3.74
C ASP A 52 16.20 -12.13 -3.16
N VAL A 53 14.93 -12.56 -3.13
CA VAL A 53 13.87 -11.84 -2.42
C VAL A 53 14.19 -11.70 -0.92
N LEU A 54 14.74 -12.74 -0.28
CA LEU A 54 15.16 -12.66 1.12
C LEU A 54 16.37 -11.74 1.33
N LYS A 55 17.32 -11.65 0.39
CA LYS A 55 18.40 -10.65 0.43
C LYS A 55 17.83 -9.23 0.32
N ASN A 56 16.91 -9.00 -0.62
CA ASN A 56 16.23 -7.70 -0.79
C ASN A 56 15.49 -7.27 0.49
N ARG A 57 14.74 -8.19 1.10
CA ARG A 57 14.05 -7.94 2.37
C ARG A 57 15.01 -7.59 3.50
N ARG A 58 16.13 -8.31 3.63
CA ARG A 58 17.17 -7.99 4.64
C ARG A 58 17.79 -6.62 4.42
N ALA A 59 18.07 -6.27 3.17
CA ALA A 59 18.63 -4.97 2.81
C ALA A 59 17.71 -3.80 3.21
N ILE A 60 16.39 -3.95 3.03
CA ILE A 60 15.42 -2.95 3.51
C ILE A 60 15.27 -2.98 5.03
N ALA A 61 15.30 -4.15 5.67
CA ALA A 61 15.27 -4.26 7.13
C ALA A 61 16.46 -3.55 7.80
N GLU A 62 17.64 -3.62 7.19
CA GLU A 62 18.83 -2.87 7.60
C GLU A 62 18.63 -1.35 7.45
N GLU A 63 18.09 -0.87 6.33
CA GLU A 63 17.81 0.56 6.15
C GLU A 63 16.73 1.10 7.10
N ILE A 64 15.68 0.32 7.37
CA ILE A 64 14.63 0.67 8.34
C ILE A 64 15.16 0.58 9.79
N GLY A 65 16.20 -0.22 10.04
CA GLY A 65 16.76 -0.47 11.37
C GLY A 65 15.89 -1.39 12.24
N ILE A 66 14.98 -2.17 11.62
CA ILE A 66 14.10 -3.12 12.31
C ILE A 66 14.22 -4.49 11.61
N PRO A 67 14.64 -5.56 12.32
CA PRO A 67 14.88 -6.86 11.71
C PRO A 67 13.58 -7.50 11.20
N LEU A 68 13.69 -8.38 10.20
CA LEU A 68 12.53 -9.10 9.63
C LEU A 68 11.71 -9.89 10.67
N SER A 69 12.32 -10.33 11.78
CA SER A 69 11.60 -10.97 12.89
C SER A 69 10.60 -10.05 13.59
N ARG A 70 10.58 -8.76 13.25
CA ARG A 70 9.73 -7.70 13.79
C ARG A 70 8.83 -7.08 12.72
N TRP A 71 8.56 -7.82 11.66
CA TRP A 71 7.67 -7.41 10.57
C TRP A 71 6.44 -8.32 10.53
N VAL A 72 5.32 -7.81 10.02
CA VAL A 72 4.07 -8.54 9.83
C VAL A 72 3.53 -8.20 8.45
N ILE A 73 3.26 -9.22 7.66
CA ILE A 73 2.80 -9.09 6.27
C ILE A 73 1.51 -9.88 6.09
N GLY A 74 0.53 -9.26 5.42
CA GLY A 74 -0.73 -9.89 5.05
C GLY A 74 -0.61 -10.76 3.80
N GLU A 75 -1.53 -11.71 3.64
CA GLU A 75 -1.59 -12.59 2.48
C GLU A 75 -1.95 -11.86 1.18
N GLN A 76 -2.78 -10.81 1.26
CA GLN A 76 -3.31 -10.01 0.15
C GLN A 76 -4.14 -10.82 -0.86
N VAL A 77 -5.43 -10.98 -0.55
CA VAL A 77 -6.39 -11.73 -1.38
C VAL A 77 -7.22 -10.82 -2.29
N HIS A 78 -6.86 -9.52 -2.38
CA HIS A 78 -7.63 -8.47 -3.07
C HIS A 78 -9.04 -8.28 -2.49
N GLY A 79 -9.20 -8.57 -1.20
CA GLY A 79 -10.41 -8.31 -0.43
C GLY A 79 -10.36 -6.93 0.24
N ASN A 80 -11.08 -6.80 1.37
CA ASN A 80 -11.09 -5.59 2.19
C ASN A 80 -10.88 -5.87 3.69
N GLU A 81 -10.54 -7.11 4.07
CA GLU A 81 -10.39 -7.50 5.47
C GLU A 81 -9.17 -6.83 6.13
N VAL A 82 -9.36 -6.42 7.39
CA VAL A 82 -8.35 -5.72 8.19
C VAL A 82 -8.08 -6.52 9.45
N ALA A 83 -6.81 -6.82 9.74
CA ALA A 83 -6.40 -7.41 10.99
C ALA A 83 -5.68 -6.40 11.89
N SER A 84 -6.02 -6.42 13.17
CA SER A 84 -5.20 -5.83 14.23
C SER A 84 -4.14 -6.84 14.65
N VAL A 85 -2.87 -6.45 14.54
CA VAL A 85 -1.73 -7.34 14.81
C VAL A 85 -0.83 -6.78 15.90
N ASP A 86 -0.14 -7.67 16.59
CA ASP A 86 0.78 -7.33 17.66
C ASP A 86 2.06 -8.18 17.62
N GLN A 87 2.83 -8.17 18.71
CA GLN A 87 4.10 -8.88 18.81
C GLN A 87 4.00 -10.40 18.63
N ARG A 88 2.82 -10.99 18.86
CA ARG A 88 2.59 -12.42 18.64
C ARG A 88 2.59 -12.79 17.16
N ASN A 89 2.36 -11.80 16.29
CA ASN A 89 2.42 -11.95 14.83
C ASN A 89 3.82 -11.66 14.26
N ALA A 90 4.77 -11.21 15.07
CA ALA A 90 6.07 -10.75 14.59
C ALA A 90 6.82 -11.86 13.81
N GLY A 91 7.27 -11.53 12.60
CA GLY A 91 7.89 -12.45 11.65
C GLY A 91 6.92 -13.06 10.62
N ALA A 92 5.60 -12.91 10.80
CA ALA A 92 4.58 -13.44 9.88
C ALA A 92 4.74 -12.92 8.44
N GLY A 93 4.81 -13.84 7.47
CA GLY A 93 4.88 -13.53 6.04
C GLY A 93 6.25 -13.07 5.55
N THR A 94 7.25 -12.99 6.43
CA THR A 94 8.55 -12.36 6.15
C THR A 94 9.53 -13.28 5.42
N THR A 95 9.46 -14.59 5.67
CA THR A 95 10.32 -15.60 5.03
C THR A 95 9.53 -16.73 4.34
N SER A 96 8.22 -16.78 4.56
CA SER A 96 7.30 -17.75 3.99
C SER A 96 5.89 -17.18 3.87
N LEU A 97 5.26 -17.33 2.70
CA LEU A 97 3.87 -16.93 2.47
C LEU A 97 2.89 -17.68 3.37
N GLN A 98 3.19 -18.93 3.74
CA GLN A 98 2.33 -19.77 4.59
C GLN A 98 2.15 -19.21 6.00
N THR A 99 3.05 -18.32 6.42
CA THR A 99 2.99 -17.68 7.75
C THR A 99 2.41 -16.27 7.70
N ALA A 100 2.03 -15.77 6.51
CA ALA A 100 1.41 -14.47 6.38
C ALA A 100 0.07 -14.44 7.11
N VAL A 101 -0.34 -13.26 7.56
CA VAL A 101 -1.68 -13.09 8.15
C VAL A 101 -2.71 -13.39 7.07
N SER A 102 -3.48 -14.46 7.26
CA SER A 102 -4.35 -15.01 6.22
C SER A 102 -5.56 -14.13 5.93
N ASN A 103 -6.01 -14.12 4.69
CA ASN A 103 -7.24 -13.48 4.22
C ASN A 103 -7.39 -12.00 4.62
N VAL A 104 -6.29 -11.24 4.64
CA VAL A 104 -6.33 -9.78 4.89
C VAL A 104 -5.59 -9.00 3.82
N ASP A 105 -6.08 -7.78 3.60
CA ASP A 105 -5.48 -6.77 2.73
C ASP A 105 -5.14 -5.50 3.51
N GLY A 106 -5.62 -5.34 4.75
CA GLY A 106 -5.25 -4.28 5.67
C GLY A 106 -4.67 -4.81 6.99
N LEU A 107 -3.70 -4.07 7.54
CA LEU A 107 -3.11 -4.32 8.85
C LEU A 107 -3.10 -3.03 9.67
N ILE A 108 -3.40 -3.13 10.97
CA ILE A 108 -3.26 -2.04 11.94
C ILE A 108 -2.53 -2.50 13.19
N THR A 109 -1.77 -1.60 13.82
CA THR A 109 -1.10 -1.85 15.10
C THR A 109 -0.84 -0.55 15.86
N ASN A 110 -0.70 -0.64 17.18
CA ASN A 110 -0.09 0.38 18.02
C ASN A 110 1.24 -0.11 18.67
N GLU A 111 1.72 -1.27 18.24
CA GLU A 111 2.96 -1.84 18.73
C GLU A 111 4.18 -1.13 18.17
N LYS A 112 5.08 -0.78 19.07
CA LYS A 112 6.31 -0.07 18.74
C LYS A 112 7.30 -1.03 18.09
N LYS A 113 8.06 -0.54 17.11
CA LYS A 113 9.06 -1.31 16.36
C LYS A 113 8.49 -2.62 15.80
N LEU A 114 7.26 -2.55 15.27
CA LEU A 114 6.60 -3.62 14.54
C LEU A 114 6.23 -3.07 13.16
N VAL A 115 6.90 -3.56 12.12
CA VAL A 115 6.68 -3.10 10.75
C VAL A 115 5.50 -3.82 10.14
N LEU A 116 4.50 -3.07 9.68
CA LEU A 116 3.43 -3.61 8.86
C LEU A 116 3.83 -3.48 7.39
N GLY A 117 3.66 -4.55 6.62
CA GLY A 117 4.05 -4.60 5.22
C GLY A 117 2.93 -5.08 4.29
N ALA A 118 2.89 -4.50 3.09
CA ALA A 118 2.05 -4.98 1.98
C ALA A 118 2.80 -4.80 0.65
N PHE A 119 2.48 -5.65 -0.34
CA PHE A 119 3.14 -5.67 -1.64
C PHE A 119 2.34 -4.95 -2.72
N PHE A 120 3.06 -4.24 -3.60
CA PHE A 120 2.45 -3.40 -4.63
C PHE A 120 3.16 -3.53 -5.96
N ALA A 121 2.36 -3.53 -7.03
CA ALA A 121 2.75 -3.23 -8.40
C ALA A 121 1.47 -2.80 -9.10
N ASP A 122 1.16 -1.49 -9.06
CA ASP A 122 -0.06 -0.81 -9.52
C ASP A 122 -1.22 -0.63 -8.54
N CYS A 123 -1.49 -1.59 -7.64
CA CYS A 123 -2.55 -1.42 -6.64
C CYS A 123 -2.21 -0.26 -5.68
N VAL A 124 -3.22 0.35 -5.07
CA VAL A 124 -3.07 1.56 -4.25
C VAL A 124 -2.60 1.21 -2.83
N PRO A 125 -1.43 1.72 -2.40
CA PRO A 125 -1.04 1.69 -0.99
C PRO A 125 -1.79 2.77 -0.23
N LEU A 126 -2.51 2.39 0.82
CA LEU A 126 -3.17 3.31 1.74
C LEU A 126 -2.48 3.23 3.10
N TYR A 127 -1.94 4.34 3.58
CA TYR A 127 -1.29 4.41 4.88
C TYR A 127 -2.11 5.27 5.83
N PHE A 128 -2.19 4.86 7.09
CA PHE A 128 -2.94 5.57 8.13
C PHE A 128 -2.08 5.76 9.37
N SER A 129 -2.21 6.91 10.02
CA SER A 129 -1.58 7.21 11.29
C SER A 129 -2.49 8.08 12.13
N ASP A 130 -2.71 7.68 13.37
CA ASP A 130 -3.24 8.53 14.44
C ASP A 130 -2.11 8.81 15.43
N PRO A 131 -1.54 10.03 15.43
CA PRO A 131 -0.43 10.38 16.31
C PRO A 131 -0.84 10.51 17.79
N GLU A 132 -2.13 10.71 18.09
CA GLU A 132 -2.64 10.88 19.45
C GLU A 132 -2.81 9.52 20.13
N SER A 133 -3.44 8.56 19.45
CA SER A 133 -3.63 7.20 19.99
C SER A 133 -2.44 6.27 19.73
N GLY A 134 -1.53 6.66 18.83
CA GLY A 134 -0.38 5.87 18.45
C GLY A 134 -0.73 4.64 17.63
N TRP A 135 -1.84 4.66 16.88
CA TRP A 135 -2.17 3.60 15.93
C TRP A 135 -1.66 3.94 14.54
N VAL A 136 -1.13 2.94 13.84
CA VAL A 136 -0.74 3.02 12.43
C VAL A 136 -1.32 1.86 11.64
N GLY A 137 -1.46 2.05 10.33
CA GLY A 137 -1.97 1.02 9.46
C GLY A 137 -1.52 1.16 8.02
N ILE A 138 -1.54 0.03 7.31
CA ILE A 138 -1.32 -0.04 5.87
C ILE A 138 -2.37 -0.95 5.25
N ALA A 139 -2.87 -0.59 4.08
CA ALA A 139 -3.74 -1.43 3.29
C ALA A 139 -3.33 -1.50 1.82
N HIS A 140 -3.57 -2.66 1.25
CA HIS A 140 -3.50 -2.95 -0.16
C HIS A 140 -4.88 -2.82 -0.80
N ALA A 141 -5.00 -1.96 -1.80
CA ALA A 141 -6.26 -1.78 -2.51
C ALA A 141 -6.06 -1.81 -4.04
N GLY A 142 -6.27 -2.99 -4.62
CA GLY A 142 -6.63 -3.09 -6.05
C GLY A 142 -8.11 -2.73 -6.25
N TRP A 143 -8.59 -2.72 -7.50
CA TRP A 143 -9.97 -2.32 -7.79
C TRP A 143 -11.02 -3.07 -6.97
N LYS A 144 -10.84 -4.38 -6.71
CA LYS A 144 -11.75 -5.18 -5.88
C LYS A 144 -11.80 -4.67 -4.45
N GLY A 145 -10.66 -4.39 -3.83
CA GLY A 145 -10.60 -3.81 -2.49
C GLY A 145 -11.20 -2.41 -2.47
N THR A 146 -10.95 -1.60 -3.51
CA THR A 146 -11.52 -0.26 -3.64
C THR A 146 -13.04 -0.28 -3.68
N VAL A 147 -13.66 -1.05 -4.57
CA VAL A 147 -15.13 -1.08 -4.70
C VAL A 147 -15.81 -1.71 -3.48
N ASN A 148 -15.10 -2.56 -2.74
CA ASN A 148 -15.56 -3.10 -1.45
C ASN A 148 -15.24 -2.18 -0.26
N GLY A 149 -14.77 -0.95 -0.48
CA GLY A 149 -14.62 0.05 0.58
C GLY A 149 -13.44 -0.15 1.52
N MET A 150 -12.29 -0.66 1.04
CA MET A 150 -11.07 -0.87 1.84
C MET A 150 -10.68 0.35 2.69
N ALA A 151 -10.77 1.57 2.15
CA ALA A 151 -10.44 2.79 2.89
C ALA A 151 -11.36 3.01 4.10
N GLY A 152 -12.68 2.88 3.92
CA GLY A 152 -13.63 2.99 5.02
C GLY A 152 -13.48 1.87 6.04
N LYS A 153 -13.15 0.65 5.58
CA LYS A 153 -12.90 -0.47 6.49
C LYS A 153 -11.65 -0.25 7.36
N MET A 154 -10.59 0.35 6.83
CA MET A 154 -9.42 0.77 7.63
C MET A 154 -9.79 1.84 8.66
N ILE A 155 -10.53 2.87 8.27
CA ILE A 155 -10.96 3.95 9.17
C ILE A 155 -11.80 3.38 10.32
N ARG A 156 -12.80 2.56 10.02
CA ARG A 156 -13.65 1.93 11.04
C ARG A 156 -12.87 1.02 11.96
N ALA A 157 -11.94 0.23 11.42
CA ALA A 157 -11.07 -0.63 12.24
C ALA A 157 -10.18 0.19 13.20
N LEU A 158 -9.71 1.38 12.80
CA LEU A 158 -9.01 2.30 13.68
C LEU A 158 -9.94 2.92 14.74
N GLN A 159 -11.16 3.31 14.36
CA GLN A 159 -12.16 3.82 15.31
C GLN A 159 -12.55 2.79 16.36
N GLU A 160 -12.64 1.50 15.99
CA GLU A 160 -12.85 0.39 16.92
C GLU A 160 -11.72 0.27 17.96
N LYS A 161 -10.53 0.81 17.67
CA LYS A 161 -9.41 0.93 18.61
C LYS A 161 -9.39 2.24 19.41
N GLY A 162 -10.40 3.09 19.23
CA GLY A 162 -10.55 4.36 19.91
C GLY A 162 -9.92 5.55 19.20
N CYS A 163 -9.43 5.38 17.96
CA CYS A 163 -8.94 6.50 17.15
C CYS A 163 -10.10 7.43 16.79
N LYS A 164 -9.89 8.75 16.86
CA LYS A 164 -10.90 9.73 16.46
C LYS A 164 -10.68 10.14 15.01
N LEU A 165 -11.77 10.42 14.29
CA LEU A 165 -11.68 10.82 12.88
C LEU A 165 -10.84 12.09 12.69
N GLU A 166 -10.95 13.04 13.62
CA GLU A 166 -10.19 14.27 13.59
C GLU A 166 -8.68 14.11 13.81
N ASP A 167 -8.23 12.94 14.30
CA ASP A 167 -6.84 12.64 14.63
C ASP A 167 -6.21 11.66 13.61
N ILE A 168 -7.02 10.97 12.80
CA ILE A 168 -6.53 10.06 11.77
C ILE A 168 -6.03 10.88 10.57
N HIS A 169 -4.79 10.61 10.17
CA HIS A 169 -4.17 11.08 8.93
C HIS A 169 -3.97 9.93 7.96
N SER A 170 -4.06 10.23 6.66
CA SER A 170 -3.92 9.25 5.59
C SER A 170 -2.97 9.75 4.50
N VAL A 171 -2.19 8.82 3.95
CA VAL A 171 -1.39 9.03 2.75
C VAL A 171 -1.77 7.98 1.72
N ILE A 172 -2.12 8.42 0.52
CA ILE A 172 -2.37 7.56 -0.65
C ILE A 172 -1.09 7.52 -1.48
N GLY A 173 -0.49 6.32 -1.61
CA GLY A 173 0.84 6.11 -2.16
C GLY A 173 0.91 5.82 -3.66
N PRO A 174 2.13 5.61 -4.21
CA PRO A 174 2.34 5.40 -5.64
C PRO A 174 1.59 4.16 -6.13
N SER A 175 0.81 4.35 -7.20
CA SER A 175 -0.06 3.33 -7.80
C SER A 175 -0.20 3.61 -9.30
N ILE A 176 -0.95 2.78 -10.03
CA ILE A 176 -1.22 3.10 -11.44
C ILE A 176 -2.11 4.34 -11.54
N GLY A 177 -1.74 5.27 -12.40
CA GLY A 177 -2.49 6.50 -12.66
C GLY A 177 -3.61 6.28 -13.67
N MET A 178 -4.63 7.13 -13.59
CA MET A 178 -5.84 7.07 -14.43
C MET A 178 -5.55 6.93 -15.93
N LYS A 179 -4.52 7.61 -16.44
CA LYS A 179 -4.13 7.57 -17.87
C LYS A 179 -3.80 6.15 -18.36
N HIS A 180 -3.32 5.28 -17.48
CA HIS A 180 -2.86 3.92 -17.82
C HIS A 180 -3.76 2.82 -17.25
N TYR A 181 -4.76 3.19 -16.43
CA TYR A 181 -5.69 2.23 -15.84
C TYR A 181 -7.01 2.18 -16.60
N GLU A 182 -6.98 1.47 -17.73
CA GLU A 182 -8.20 1.12 -18.46
C GLU A 182 -8.90 -0.09 -17.81
N VAL A 183 -10.21 0.03 -17.63
CA VAL A 183 -11.13 -1.00 -17.13
C VAL A 183 -12.38 -1.09 -18.03
N ASP A 184 -13.20 -2.12 -17.80
CA ASP A 184 -14.42 -2.41 -18.55
C ASP A 184 -15.70 -2.09 -17.75
N ASP A 185 -16.85 -2.33 -18.38
CA ASP A 185 -18.17 -2.16 -17.77
C ASP A 185 -18.34 -2.94 -16.46
N HIS A 186 -17.71 -4.11 -16.33
CA HIS A 186 -17.81 -4.94 -15.13
C HIS A 186 -17.24 -4.21 -13.92
N VAL A 187 -16.01 -3.69 -14.01
CA VAL A 187 -15.40 -2.94 -12.91
C VAL A 187 -16.21 -1.68 -12.58
N ILE A 188 -16.63 -0.92 -13.58
CA ILE A 188 -17.38 0.32 -13.39
C ILE A 188 -18.76 0.09 -12.76
N SER A 189 -19.39 -1.06 -13.02
CA SER A 189 -20.69 -1.39 -12.44
C SER A 189 -20.69 -1.46 -10.90
N PHE A 190 -19.53 -1.73 -10.29
CA PHE A 190 -19.37 -1.76 -8.83
C PHE A 190 -19.08 -0.40 -8.21
N ILE A 191 -18.81 0.64 -9.01
CA ILE A 191 -18.51 1.97 -8.50
C ILE A 191 -19.85 2.73 -8.36
N PRO A 192 -20.21 3.21 -7.15
CA PRO A 192 -21.38 4.06 -6.96
C PRO A 192 -21.38 5.30 -7.85
N GLU A 193 -22.55 5.67 -8.37
CA GLU A 193 -22.70 6.74 -9.37
C GLU A 193 -22.21 8.12 -8.87
N ASN A 194 -22.34 8.37 -7.56
CA ASN A 194 -21.87 9.60 -6.92
C ASN A 194 -20.34 9.78 -7.01
N TYR A 195 -19.56 8.69 -7.11
CA TYR A 195 -18.11 8.77 -7.27
C TYR A 195 -17.66 8.91 -8.71
N LYS A 196 -18.41 8.32 -9.67
CA LYS A 196 -17.95 8.19 -11.07
C LYS A 196 -17.56 9.51 -11.72
N LYS A 197 -18.28 10.61 -11.40
CA LYS A 197 -18.01 11.94 -11.98
C LYS A 197 -16.59 12.44 -11.73
N GLU A 198 -15.96 12.03 -10.63
CA GLU A 198 -14.65 12.52 -10.22
C GLU A 198 -13.51 11.55 -10.59
N CYS A 199 -13.80 10.25 -10.70
CA CYS A 199 -12.77 9.22 -10.87
C CYS A 199 -12.91 8.37 -12.15
N VAL A 200 -13.96 8.54 -12.96
CA VAL A 200 -14.20 7.72 -14.17
C VAL A 200 -14.31 8.61 -15.40
N MET A 201 -13.54 8.28 -16.44
CA MET A 201 -13.68 8.88 -17.77
C MET A 201 -13.99 7.81 -18.81
N SER A 202 -15.12 7.96 -19.50
CA SER A 202 -15.49 7.07 -20.62
C SER A 202 -14.57 7.28 -21.81
N LYS A 203 -14.10 6.18 -22.40
CA LYS A 203 -13.38 6.13 -23.67
C LYS A 203 -14.29 5.72 -24.84
N GLY A 204 -15.58 5.52 -24.56
CA GLY A 204 -16.53 4.89 -25.48
C GLY A 204 -16.34 3.37 -25.56
N LYS A 205 -17.27 2.68 -26.22
CA LYS A 205 -17.22 1.23 -26.48
C LYS A 205 -17.02 0.34 -25.24
N GLY A 206 -17.62 0.72 -24.09
CA GLY A 206 -17.51 -0.05 -22.84
C GLY A 206 -16.13 0.00 -22.17
N LYS A 207 -15.30 0.99 -22.52
CA LYS A 207 -13.97 1.21 -21.93
C LYS A 207 -13.91 2.49 -21.13
N TYR A 208 -13.18 2.45 -20.03
CA TYR A 208 -13.11 3.54 -19.06
C TYR A 208 -11.70 3.69 -18.52
N GLN A 209 -11.29 4.93 -18.29
CA GLN A 209 -10.14 5.24 -17.44
C GLN A 209 -10.62 5.49 -16.03
N LEU A 210 -10.02 4.78 -15.06
CA LEU A 210 -10.42 4.82 -13.65
C LEU A 210 -9.27 5.33 -12.78
N ASP A 211 -9.55 6.33 -11.94
CA ASP A 211 -8.64 6.84 -10.94
C ASP A 211 -8.94 6.22 -9.56
N LEU A 212 -8.19 5.17 -9.21
CA LEU A 212 -8.33 4.51 -7.91
C LEU A 212 -7.88 5.41 -6.74
N LYS A 213 -6.92 6.32 -6.96
CA LYS A 213 -6.41 7.22 -5.91
C LYS A 213 -7.48 8.25 -5.54
N VAL A 214 -8.09 8.88 -6.53
CA VAL A 214 -9.21 9.82 -6.34
C VAL A 214 -10.41 9.11 -5.72
N LEU A 215 -10.76 7.91 -6.18
CA LEU A 215 -11.86 7.14 -5.60
C LEU A 215 -11.64 6.88 -4.10
N HIS A 216 -10.43 6.47 -3.69
CA HIS A 216 -10.11 6.30 -2.27
C HIS A 216 -10.17 7.60 -1.48
N ARG A 217 -9.63 8.70 -2.03
CA ARG A 217 -9.73 10.02 -1.39
C ARG A 217 -11.19 10.42 -1.13
N ARG A 218 -12.08 10.18 -2.10
CA ARG A 218 -13.51 10.47 -1.95
C ARG A 218 -14.19 9.60 -0.91
N MET A 219 -13.89 8.31 -0.88
CA MET A 219 -14.38 7.41 0.16
C MET A 219 -13.90 7.85 1.56
N MET A 220 -12.64 8.25 1.70
CA MET A 220 -12.09 8.73 2.98
C MET A 220 -12.82 9.99 3.49
N ILE A 221 -13.10 10.94 2.61
CA ILE A 221 -13.85 12.17 2.95
C ILE A 221 -15.28 11.83 3.36
N GLU A 222 -15.94 10.90 2.66
CA GLU A 222 -17.31 10.48 2.99
C GLU A 222 -17.40 9.73 4.32
N GLU A 223 -16.35 8.98 4.69
CA GLU A 223 -16.22 8.36 6.02
C GLU A 223 -15.89 9.37 7.13
N GLY A 224 -15.67 10.64 6.78
CA GLY A 224 -15.51 11.75 7.72
C GLY A 224 -14.07 12.16 8.02
N LEU A 225 -13.06 11.64 7.30
CA LEU A 225 -11.71 12.19 7.39
C LEU A 225 -11.68 13.61 6.82
N LYS A 226 -10.97 14.50 7.52
CA LYS A 226 -10.77 15.87 7.04
C LYS A 226 -9.92 15.86 5.77
N GLU A 227 -10.27 16.71 4.83
CA GLU A 227 -9.61 16.75 3.52
C GLU A 227 -8.11 17.12 3.61
N ASP A 228 -7.74 17.97 4.57
CA ASP A 228 -6.36 18.35 4.87
C ASP A 228 -5.56 17.27 5.60
N HIS A 229 -6.23 16.24 6.12
CA HIS A 229 -5.61 15.05 6.72
C HIS A 229 -5.31 13.95 5.68
N ILE A 230 -5.70 14.15 4.41
CA ILE A 230 -5.50 13.19 3.33
C ILE A 230 -4.49 13.75 2.33
N GLN A 231 -3.30 13.18 2.33
CA GLN A 231 -2.28 13.45 1.31
C GLN A 231 -2.34 12.38 0.21
N MET A 232 -2.07 12.79 -1.03
CA MET A 232 -2.10 11.89 -2.19
C MET A 232 -0.93 12.22 -3.10
N THR A 233 -0.20 11.19 -3.53
CA THR A 233 0.90 11.33 -4.48
C THR A 233 0.41 11.39 -5.92
N ASP A 234 1.12 12.16 -6.75
CA ASP A 234 0.89 12.18 -8.19
C ASP A 234 1.67 11.07 -8.91
N LEU A 235 2.59 10.39 -8.23
CA LEU A 235 3.44 9.34 -8.81
C LEU A 235 2.61 8.17 -9.37
N CYS A 236 3.01 7.73 -10.57
CA CYS A 236 2.37 6.67 -11.33
C CYS A 236 3.33 5.50 -11.55
N THR A 237 3.00 4.31 -11.05
CA THR A 237 3.85 3.10 -11.15
C THR A 237 4.10 2.68 -12.60
N TYR A 238 3.15 2.94 -13.49
CA TYR A 238 3.25 2.65 -14.91
C TYR A 238 4.24 3.58 -15.63
N GLU A 239 4.15 4.90 -15.36
CA GLU A 239 4.96 5.93 -16.04
C GLU A 239 6.40 5.95 -15.53
N GLU A 240 6.59 5.76 -14.23
CA GLU A 240 7.89 5.84 -13.56
C GLU A 240 8.63 4.50 -13.60
N GLU A 241 8.88 3.98 -14.81
CA GLU A 241 9.46 2.64 -15.07
C GLU A 241 10.79 2.39 -14.35
N LYS A 242 11.62 3.43 -14.25
CA LYS A 242 12.92 3.34 -13.57
C LYS A 242 12.76 3.16 -12.06
N THR A 243 11.65 3.60 -11.48
CA THR A 243 11.44 3.67 -10.03
C THR A 243 10.55 2.53 -9.54
N PHE A 244 9.53 2.13 -10.31
CA PHE A 244 8.51 1.18 -9.84
C PHE A 244 8.30 0.00 -10.78
N TYR A 245 7.97 -1.15 -10.20
CA TYR A 245 7.33 -2.26 -10.91
C TYR A 245 5.89 -1.88 -11.27
N SER A 246 5.39 -2.36 -12.41
CA SER A 246 4.00 -2.18 -12.81
C SER A 246 3.47 -3.47 -13.44
N HIS A 247 2.47 -4.07 -12.80
CA HIS A 247 1.84 -5.29 -13.30
C HIS A 247 1.23 -5.08 -14.69
N ARG A 248 0.63 -3.92 -14.95
CA ARG A 248 0.00 -3.54 -16.21
C ARG A 248 1.04 -3.32 -17.31
N ARG A 249 2.10 -2.54 -17.05
CA ARG A 249 3.17 -2.27 -18.03
C ARG A 249 3.92 -3.56 -18.39
N ASP A 250 4.27 -4.32 -17.36
CA ASP A 250 5.14 -5.48 -17.48
C ASP A 250 4.34 -6.78 -17.74
N GLN A 251 3.07 -6.67 -18.14
CA GLN A 251 2.18 -7.76 -18.57
C GLN A 251 2.11 -8.92 -17.56
N GLY A 252 2.09 -8.58 -16.27
CA GLY A 252 1.99 -9.49 -15.15
C GLY A 252 3.29 -10.15 -14.69
N SER A 253 4.36 -10.08 -15.48
CA SER A 253 5.65 -10.70 -15.18
C SER A 253 6.63 -9.66 -14.61
N THR A 254 6.45 -9.30 -13.33
CA THR A 254 7.25 -8.26 -12.67
C THR A 254 7.34 -8.48 -11.17
N GLY A 255 8.27 -7.76 -10.52
CA GLY A 255 8.46 -7.76 -9.07
C GLY A 255 7.35 -7.05 -8.31
N ARG A 256 7.54 -6.93 -6.99
CA ARG A 256 6.67 -6.14 -6.11
C ARG A 256 7.50 -5.18 -5.27
N MET A 257 7.05 -3.94 -5.17
CA MET A 257 7.48 -3.03 -4.12
C MET A 257 6.88 -3.46 -2.79
N LEU A 258 7.53 -3.08 -1.68
CA LEU A 258 7.00 -3.18 -0.33
C LEU A 258 6.57 -1.80 0.13
N GLY A 259 5.28 -1.64 0.43
CA GLY A 259 4.82 -0.54 1.28
C GLY A 259 5.00 -0.96 2.74
N PHE A 260 5.50 -0.06 3.58
CA PHE A 260 5.75 -0.32 4.98
C PHE A 260 5.33 0.85 5.87
N ILE A 261 4.94 0.55 7.11
CA ILE A 261 4.70 1.55 8.16
C ILE A 261 5.04 0.95 9.54
N THR A 262 5.61 1.76 10.42
CA THR A 262 5.95 1.38 11.80
C THR A 262 5.96 2.59 12.72
N LEU A 263 5.76 2.34 14.01
CA LEU A 263 6.08 3.27 15.09
C LEU A 263 7.52 3.04 15.55
N ARG A 264 8.29 4.11 15.79
CA ARG A 264 9.71 4.01 16.18
C ARG A 264 9.93 3.81 17.67
N THR A 265 9.13 4.48 18.50
CA THR A 265 9.40 4.75 19.92
C THR A 265 8.26 4.37 20.82
#